data_AF-A0A9P8WAI5-F1
#
_entry.id   AF-A0A9P8WAI5-F1
#
_cell.length_a   1.000
_cell.length_b   1.000
_cell.length_c   1.000
_cell.angle_alpha   90.00
_cell.angle_beta   90.00
_cell.angle_gamma   90.00
#
_symmetry.space_group_name_H-M   'P 1'
#
loop_
_entity.id
_entity.type
_entity.pdbx_description
1 polymer ?
#
loop_
_entity_poly.entity_id
_entity_poly.type
_entity_poly.pdbx_seq_one_letter_code
_entity_poly.pdbx_strand_id
1 'polypeptide(L)'
;MVGRRPDVLEYPTGFTVLHIFQAIFSVITTILVAFTVNVLAFAGNCIMLATAVLTFLVSMWMVVSHISMAHLYNFWAALWFDVLLLISWITSVAVLLFQTRLFWGDRSGHCDEVACTGSAGDAATVWGYVFLSAAGLGVVEILFFCVSLIFHCVMNRRYHRYNQVGRNLEAEPVQISKHPQVSTEYKTYHSLP
;
A
#
# COMPACT_ATOMS: atom_id res chain seq x y z
N MET A 1 7.56 10.66 -33.42
CA MET A 1 7.92 11.00 -32.03
C MET A 1 6.64 10.87 -31.20
N VAL A 2 6.52 9.80 -30.42
CA VAL A 2 5.31 9.57 -29.61
C VAL A 2 5.29 10.63 -28.53
N GLY A 3 4.27 11.50 -28.56
CA GLY A 3 4.05 12.51 -27.54
C GLY A 3 3.94 11.84 -26.18
N ARG A 4 4.96 12.04 -25.34
CA ARG A 4 5.00 11.54 -23.97
C ARG A 4 3.88 12.25 -23.21
N ARG A 5 2.77 11.57 -22.94
CA ARG A 5 1.69 12.10 -22.11
C ARG A 5 2.26 12.37 -20.71
N PRO A 6 2.21 13.60 -20.19
CA PRO A 6 2.68 13.94 -18.84
C PRO A 6 1.83 13.32 -17.71
N ASP A 7 0.78 12.59 -18.06
CA ASP A 7 -0.34 12.27 -17.17
C ASP A 7 -0.12 11.02 -16.32
N VAL A 8 0.95 10.25 -16.57
CA VAL A 8 1.23 9.00 -15.85
C VAL A 8 2.43 9.21 -14.95
N LEU A 9 2.17 9.29 -13.64
CA LEU A 9 3.20 9.37 -12.61
C LEU A 9 3.99 8.05 -12.62
N GLU A 10 5.13 8.03 -13.30
CA GLU A 10 6.02 6.86 -13.34
C GLU A 10 6.62 6.61 -11.95
N TYR A 11 6.20 5.52 -11.31
CA TYR A 11 6.76 5.10 -10.04
C TYR A 11 8.13 4.44 -10.26
N PRO A 12 9.10 4.68 -9.36
CA PRO A 12 10.37 3.97 -9.40
C PRO A 12 10.14 2.48 -9.14
N THR A 13 10.94 1.62 -9.78
CA THR A 13 10.86 0.15 -9.64
C THR A 13 10.88 -0.34 -8.19
N GLY A 14 11.54 0.40 -7.28
CA GLY A 14 11.56 0.09 -5.85
C GLY A 14 10.17 0.08 -5.18
N PHE A 15 9.21 0.85 -5.71
CA PHE A 15 7.85 0.88 -5.22
C PHE A 15 7.10 -0.43 -5.52
N THR A 16 7.22 -0.95 -6.74
CA THR A 16 6.64 -2.25 -7.13
C THR A 16 7.24 -3.39 -6.31
N VAL A 17 8.56 -3.36 -6.09
CA VAL A 17 9.27 -4.38 -5.28
C VAL A 17 8.73 -4.41 -3.85
N LEU A 18 8.46 -3.25 -3.25
CA LEU A 18 7.91 -3.16 -1.90
C LEU A 18 6.54 -3.86 -1.80
N HIS A 19 5.65 -3.65 -2.76
CA HIS A 19 4.34 -4.31 -2.77
C HIS A 19 4.44 -5.83 -3.00
N ILE A 20 5.46 -6.30 -3.71
CA ILE A 20 5.71 -7.76 -3.82
C ILE A 20 6.07 -8.33 -2.45
N PHE A 21 6.92 -7.66 -1.68
CA PHE A 21 7.23 -8.09 -0.32
C PHE A 21 5.99 -8.06 0.59
N GLN A 22 5.18 -7.00 0.54
CA GLN A 22 3.90 -6.95 1.26
C GLN A 22 2.94 -8.07 0.86
N ALA A 23 2.88 -8.44 -0.42
CA ALA A 23 2.09 -9.58 -0.86
C ALA A 23 2.59 -10.91 -0.26
N ILE A 24 3.91 -11.09 -0.15
CA ILE A 24 4.50 -12.30 0.45
C ILE A 24 4.24 -12.34 1.96
N PHE A 25 4.52 -11.26 2.68
CA PHE A 25 4.34 -11.19 4.13
C PHE A 25 2.87 -11.29 4.54
N SER A 26 1.96 -10.71 3.76
CA SER A 26 0.52 -10.90 3.97
C SER A 26 0.08 -12.35 3.81
N VAL A 27 0.57 -13.08 2.80
CA VAL A 27 0.28 -14.52 2.64
C VAL A 27 0.80 -15.33 3.82
N ILE A 28 2.03 -15.09 4.26
CA ILE A 28 2.61 -15.75 5.45
C ILE A 28 1.75 -15.48 6.69
N THR A 29 1.33 -14.22 6.87
CA THR A 29 0.47 -13.84 7.99
C THR A 29 -0.90 -14.47 7.90
N THR A 30 -1.51 -14.56 6.71
CA THR A 30 -2.79 -15.26 6.51
C THR A 30 -2.69 -16.72 6.92
N ILE A 31 -1.63 -17.44 6.55
CA ILE A 31 -1.44 -18.84 6.93
C ILE A 31 -1.29 -18.99 8.44
N LEU A 32 -0.44 -18.16 9.06
CA LEU A 32 -0.19 -18.20 10.50
C LEU A 32 -1.46 -17.87 11.29
N VAL A 33 -2.18 -16.83 10.91
CA VAL A 33 -3.39 -16.38 11.61
C VAL A 33 -4.56 -17.34 11.35
N ALA A 34 -4.67 -17.95 10.16
CA ALA A 34 -5.67 -19.00 9.93
C ALA A 34 -5.46 -20.20 10.86
N PHE A 35 -4.20 -20.56 11.12
CA PHE A 35 -3.86 -21.61 12.10
C PHE A 35 -4.28 -21.21 13.52
N THR A 36 -4.03 -19.97 13.96
CA THR A 36 -4.42 -19.53 15.31
C THR A 36 -5.93 -19.41 15.49
N VAL A 37 -6.68 -19.03 14.44
CA VAL A 37 -8.15 -18.96 14.47
C VAL A 37 -8.79 -20.33 14.70
N ASN A 38 -8.20 -21.41 14.19
CA ASN A 38 -8.70 -22.78 14.41
C ASN A 38 -8.69 -23.15 15.90
N VAL A 39 -7.72 -22.62 16.65
CA VAL A 39 -7.64 -22.87 18.10
C VAL A 39 -8.52 -21.90 18.87
N LEU A 40 -8.45 -20.60 18.54
CA LEU A 40 -9.26 -19.60 19.20
C LEU A 40 -9.53 -18.39 18.29
N ALA A 41 -10.81 -18.21 17.97
CA ALA A 41 -11.28 -17.11 17.16
C ALA A 41 -11.45 -15.83 18.01
N PHE A 42 -10.36 -15.08 18.17
CA PHE A 42 -10.40 -13.75 18.76
C PHE A 42 -10.61 -12.65 17.72
N ALA A 43 -11.22 -11.54 18.16
CA ALA A 43 -11.41 -10.37 17.30
C ALA A 43 -10.09 -9.88 16.69
N GLY A 44 -8.97 -9.91 17.44
CA GLY A 44 -7.65 -9.54 16.91
C GLY A 44 -7.21 -10.41 15.73
N ASN A 45 -7.35 -11.74 15.85
CA ASN A 45 -7.03 -12.68 14.78
C ASN A 45 -7.92 -12.47 13.56
N CYS A 46 -9.23 -12.32 13.75
CA CYS A 46 -10.17 -12.15 12.64
C CYS A 46 -9.89 -10.86 11.86
N ILE A 47 -9.61 -9.75 12.55
CA ILE A 47 -9.28 -8.47 11.91
C ILE A 47 -7.92 -8.55 11.22
N MET A 48 -6.92 -9.18 11.84
CA MET A 48 -5.60 -9.37 11.22
C MET A 48 -5.68 -10.25 9.97
N LEU A 49 -6.47 -11.32 10.00
CA LEU A 49 -6.72 -12.18 8.83
C LEU A 49 -7.37 -11.40 7.69
N ALA A 50 -8.41 -10.63 7.99
CA ALA A 50 -9.08 -9.79 7.00
C ALA A 50 -8.13 -8.73 6.41
N THR A 51 -7.31 -8.12 7.27
CA THR A 51 -6.31 -7.11 6.87
C THR A 51 -5.26 -7.74 5.95
N ALA A 52 -4.72 -8.91 6.30
CA ALA A 52 -3.74 -9.63 5.48
C ALA A 52 -4.31 -10.00 4.10
N VAL A 53 -5.55 -10.50 4.04
CA VAL A 53 -6.20 -10.81 2.75
C VAL A 53 -6.39 -9.55 1.90
N LEU A 54 -6.84 -8.44 2.50
CA LEU A 54 -6.96 -7.16 1.78
C LEU A 54 -5.60 -6.64 1.32
N THR A 55 -4.55 -6.75 2.13
CA THR A 55 -3.18 -6.40 1.74
C THR A 55 -2.72 -7.21 0.53
N PHE A 56 -2.99 -8.52 0.50
CA PHE A 56 -2.65 -9.35 -0.65
C PHE A 56 -3.39 -8.89 -1.91
N LEU A 57 -4.71 -8.66 -1.84
CA LEU A 57 -5.51 -8.23 -2.99
C LEU A 57 -5.06 -6.87 -3.54
N VAL A 58 -4.85 -5.89 -2.67
CA VAL A 58 -4.37 -4.55 -3.07
C VAL A 58 -2.98 -4.62 -3.65
N SER A 59 -2.06 -5.36 -3.01
CA SER A 59 -0.69 -5.50 -3.49
C SER A 59 -0.65 -6.19 -4.86
N MET A 60 -1.46 -7.22 -5.07
CA MET A 60 -1.57 -7.89 -6.36
C MET A 60 -2.11 -6.95 -7.44
N TRP A 61 -3.15 -6.16 -7.13
CA TRP A 61 -3.67 -5.15 -8.05
C TRP A 61 -2.62 -4.10 -8.41
N MET A 62 -1.83 -3.63 -7.44
CA MET A 62 -0.73 -2.68 -7.65
C MET A 62 0.37 -3.26 -8.55
N VAL A 63 0.76 -4.51 -8.36
CA VAL A 63 1.77 -5.19 -9.19
C VAL A 63 1.25 -5.39 -10.62
N VAL A 64 0.01 -5.88 -10.79
CA VAL A 64 -0.59 -6.13 -12.11
C VAL A 64 -0.80 -4.84 -12.89
N SER A 65 -1.27 -3.78 -12.23
CA SER A 65 -1.48 -2.48 -12.88
C SER A 65 -0.17 -1.87 -13.37
N HIS A 66 0.94 -2.08 -12.66
CA HIS A 66 2.25 -1.58 -13.07
C HIS A 66 2.90 -2.40 -14.20
N ILE A 67 2.74 -3.73 -14.22
CA ILE A 67 3.41 -4.61 -15.20
C ILE A 67 2.60 -4.75 -16.48
N SER A 68 1.28 -4.94 -16.37
CA SER A 68 0.45 -5.42 -17.48
C SER A 68 -0.59 -4.41 -17.96
N MET A 69 -1.15 -3.61 -17.06
CA MET A 69 -2.34 -2.80 -17.35
C MET A 69 -2.23 -1.39 -16.76
N ALA A 70 -1.42 -0.54 -17.39
CA ALA A 70 -1.24 0.85 -16.96
C ALA A 70 -2.55 1.65 -16.91
N HIS A 71 -3.57 1.28 -17.70
CA HIS A 71 -4.90 1.91 -17.68
C HIS A 71 -5.67 1.68 -16.37
N LEU A 72 -5.40 0.59 -15.65
CA LEU A 72 -6.07 0.29 -14.37
C LEU A 72 -5.45 1.07 -13.20
N TYR A 73 -4.30 1.69 -13.40
CA TYR A 73 -3.59 2.36 -12.33
C TYR A 73 -4.25 3.71 -11.99
N ASN A 74 -4.69 3.85 -10.74
CA ASN A 74 -5.18 5.12 -10.21
C ASN A 74 -4.39 5.46 -8.94
N PHE A 75 -3.59 6.53 -9.03
CA PHE A 75 -2.70 6.94 -7.94
C PHE A 75 -3.47 7.36 -6.67
N TRP A 76 -4.63 8.00 -6.82
CA TRP A 76 -5.44 8.40 -5.66
C TRP A 76 -5.99 7.17 -4.95
N ALA A 77 -6.44 6.16 -5.71
CA ALA A 77 -6.93 4.91 -5.15
C ALA A 77 -5.80 4.16 -4.43
N ALA A 78 -4.62 4.05 -5.04
CA ALA A 78 -3.43 3.46 -4.43
C ALA A 78 -3.09 4.10 -3.07
N LEU A 79 -3.04 5.44 -3.02
CA LEU A 79 -2.77 6.18 -1.80
C LEU A 79 -3.82 5.90 -0.72
N TRP A 80 -5.10 5.91 -1.07
CA TRP A 80 -6.18 5.62 -0.12
C TRP A 80 -6.10 4.19 0.42
N PHE A 81 -5.84 3.20 -0.45
CA PHE A 81 -5.69 1.82 -0.01
C PHE A 81 -4.51 1.64 0.95
N ASP A 82 -3.35 2.25 0.68
CA ASP A 82 -2.19 2.18 1.57
C ASP A 82 -2.47 2.82 2.93
N VAL A 83 -3.17 3.95 2.98
CA VAL A 83 -3.58 4.60 4.25
C VAL A 83 -4.55 3.71 5.03
N LEU A 84 -5.57 3.17 4.38
CA LEU A 84 -6.57 2.31 5.02
C LEU A 84 -5.94 1.01 5.54
N LEU A 85 -5.05 0.40 4.76
CA LEU A 85 -4.32 -0.80 5.17
C LEU A 85 -3.36 -0.52 6.32
N LEU A 86 -2.65 0.62 6.32
CA LEU A 86 -1.81 1.01 7.46
C LEU A 86 -2.63 1.10 8.76
N ILE A 87 -3.77 1.79 8.72
CA ILE A 87 -4.65 1.93 9.89
C ILE A 87 -5.19 0.56 10.34
N SER A 88 -5.56 -0.28 9.39
CA SER A 88 -6.06 -1.64 9.65
C SER A 88 -4.99 -2.51 10.30
N TRP A 89 -3.74 -2.43 9.84
CA TRP A 89 -2.60 -3.12 10.44
C TRP A 89 -2.31 -2.64 11.86
N ILE A 90 -2.25 -1.32 12.10
CA ILE A 90 -2.06 -0.75 13.45
C ILE A 90 -3.16 -1.24 14.39
N THR A 91 -4.42 -1.19 13.94
CA THR A 91 -5.57 -1.60 14.76
C THR A 91 -5.52 -3.10 15.06
N SER A 92 -5.25 -3.93 14.05
CA SER A 92 -5.18 -5.39 14.21
C SER A 92 -4.07 -5.80 15.18
N VAL A 93 -2.87 -5.23 15.05
CA VAL A 93 -1.74 -5.49 15.95
C VAL A 93 -2.06 -5.03 17.38
N ALA A 94 -2.62 -3.83 17.54
CA ALA A 94 -2.97 -3.30 18.86
C ALA A 94 -3.98 -4.20 19.59
N VAL A 95 -5.05 -4.60 18.89
CA VAL A 95 -6.08 -5.51 19.45
C VAL A 95 -5.48 -6.88 19.77
N LEU A 96 -4.65 -7.42 18.87
CA LEU A 96 -4.03 -8.73 19.06
C LEU A 96 -3.08 -8.75 20.27
N LEU A 97 -2.22 -7.74 20.41
CA LEU A 97 -1.29 -7.63 21.53
C LEU A 97 -2.03 -7.45 22.86
N PHE A 98 -3.09 -6.63 22.89
CA PHE A 98 -3.92 -6.46 24.08
C PHE A 98 -4.56 -7.77 24.53
N GLN A 99 -5.15 -8.52 23.59
CA GLN A 99 -5.77 -9.82 23.89
C GLN A 99 -4.72 -10.86 24.30
N THR A 100 -3.58 -10.90 23.61
CA THR A 100 -2.49 -11.83 23.94
C THR A 100 -1.98 -11.59 25.36
N ARG A 101 -1.85 -10.33 25.78
CA ARG A 101 -1.46 -10.00 27.16
C ARG A 101 -2.49 -10.48 28.19
N LEU A 102 -3.77 -10.22 27.95
CA LEU A 102 -4.83 -10.60 28.90
C LEU A 102 -4.96 -12.12 29.06
N PHE A 103 -4.91 -12.87 27.97
CA PHE A 103 -5.13 -14.31 28.00
C PHE A 103 -3.87 -15.11 28.36
N TRP A 104 -2.71 -14.64 27.93
CA TRP A 104 -1.46 -15.39 28.03
C TRP A 104 -0.39 -14.72 28.90
N GLY A 105 -0.38 -13.39 29.01
CA GLY A 105 0.61 -12.66 29.81
C GLY A 105 0.32 -12.67 31.32
N ASP A 106 -0.94 -12.44 31.73
CA ASP A 106 -1.30 -12.50 33.15
C ASP A 106 -1.34 -13.95 33.67
N ARG A 107 -1.64 -14.91 32.78
CA ARG A 107 -1.72 -16.33 33.13
C ARG A 107 -0.33 -16.96 33.33
N SER A 108 0.69 -16.53 32.59
CA SER A 108 2.06 -17.00 32.80
C SER A 108 2.64 -16.48 34.12
N GLY A 109 2.42 -15.19 34.45
CA GLY A 109 2.86 -14.63 35.73
C GLY A 109 2.16 -15.26 36.95
N HIS A 110 0.85 -15.53 36.84
CA HIS A 110 0.13 -16.23 37.89
C HIS A 110 0.56 -17.70 38.04
N CYS A 111 0.94 -18.36 36.94
CA CYS A 111 1.45 -19.73 37.01
C CYS A 111 2.89 -19.84 37.50
N ASP A 112 3.71 -18.80 37.31
CA ASP A 112 5.05 -18.68 37.93
C ASP A 112 4.94 -18.52 39.45
N GLU A 113 3.94 -17.77 39.95
CA GLU A 113 3.73 -17.55 41.39
C GLU A 113 3.05 -18.73 42.10
N VAL A 114 2.14 -19.45 41.43
CA VAL A 114 1.31 -20.49 42.07
C VAL A 114 1.72 -21.92 41.67
N ALA A 115 2.86 -22.07 40.97
CA ALA A 115 3.38 -23.37 40.53
C ALA A 115 2.31 -24.23 39.84
N CYS A 116 1.75 -23.72 38.75
CA CYS A 116 0.85 -24.50 37.91
C CYS A 116 1.56 -25.79 37.48
N THR A 117 1.04 -26.95 37.87
CA THR A 117 1.62 -28.25 37.53
C THR A 117 1.33 -28.62 36.08
N GLY A 118 2.38 -28.89 35.29
CA GLY A 118 2.31 -29.64 34.03
C GLY A 118 1.86 -28.89 32.76
N SER A 119 1.71 -29.69 31.69
CA SER A 119 1.54 -29.34 30.25
C SER A 119 0.65 -28.15 29.87
N ALA A 120 -0.25 -27.71 30.75
CA ALA A 120 -1.12 -26.56 30.51
C ALA A 120 -0.36 -25.22 30.54
N GLY A 121 0.68 -25.09 31.37
CA GLY A 121 1.56 -23.91 31.39
C GLY A 121 2.43 -23.81 30.14
N ASP A 122 3.01 -24.94 29.72
CA ASP A 122 3.84 -24.99 28.51
C ASP A 122 3.02 -24.67 27.25
N ALA A 123 1.80 -25.22 27.14
CA ALA A 123 0.90 -24.92 26.03
C ALA A 123 0.52 -23.43 25.98
N ALA A 124 0.25 -22.81 27.13
CA ALA A 124 -0.08 -21.39 27.23
C ALA A 124 1.05 -20.48 26.71
N THR A 125 2.27 -20.80 27.12
CA THR A 125 3.48 -20.08 26.71
C THR A 125 3.74 -20.22 25.21
N VAL A 126 3.60 -21.43 24.66
CA VAL A 126 3.75 -21.69 23.21
C VAL A 126 2.74 -20.88 22.41
N TRP A 127 1.46 -20.89 22.79
CA TRP A 127 0.44 -20.09 22.10
C TRP A 127 0.74 -18.59 22.19
N GLY A 128 1.12 -18.09 23.38
CA GLY A 128 1.54 -16.70 23.57
C GLY A 128 2.64 -16.28 22.58
N TYR A 129 3.66 -17.12 22.38
CA TYR A 129 4.72 -16.86 21.39
C TYR A 129 4.21 -16.89 19.93
N VAL A 130 3.31 -17.79 19.58
CA VAL A 130 2.70 -17.84 18.25
C VAL A 130 1.92 -16.54 17.97
N PHE A 131 1.09 -16.11 18.91
CA PHE A 131 0.35 -14.84 18.80
C PHE A 131 1.28 -13.62 18.71
N LEU A 132 2.36 -13.61 19.51
CA LEU A 132 3.38 -12.56 19.45
C LEU A 132 4.10 -12.55 18.10
N SER A 133 4.39 -13.72 17.52
CA SER A 133 5.01 -13.81 16.19
C SER A 133 4.10 -13.27 15.08
N ALA A 134 2.79 -13.52 15.16
CA ALA A 134 1.81 -12.95 14.24
C ALA A 134 1.75 -11.41 14.37
N ALA A 135 1.75 -10.90 15.60
CA ALA A 135 1.84 -9.46 15.84
C ALA A 135 3.15 -8.87 15.28
N GLY A 136 4.27 -9.58 15.43
CA GLY A 136 5.57 -9.20 14.88
C GLY A 136 5.56 -9.07 13.35
N LEU A 137 4.94 -10.03 12.64
CA LEU A 137 4.74 -9.93 11.20
C LEU A 137 3.87 -8.72 10.83
N GLY A 138 2.83 -8.44 11.60
CA GLY A 138 2.02 -7.24 11.41
C GLY A 138 2.80 -5.94 11.58
N VAL A 139 3.76 -5.88 12.51
CA VAL A 139 4.67 -4.73 12.66
C VAL A 139 5.57 -4.57 11.43
N VAL A 140 6.05 -5.66 10.84
CA VAL A 140 6.84 -5.60 9.60
C VAL A 140 6.00 -5.02 8.45
N GLU A 141 4.73 -5.41 8.33
CA GLU A 141 3.81 -4.84 7.33
C GLU A 141 3.56 -3.35 7.56
N ILE A 142 3.37 -2.92 8.81
CA ILE A 142 3.26 -1.48 9.16
C ILE A 142 4.48 -0.71 8.66
N LEU A 143 5.69 -1.25 8.83
CA LEU A 143 6.91 -0.61 8.32
C LEU A 143 6.90 -0.49 6.80
N PHE A 144 6.49 -1.52 6.07
CA PHE A 144 6.37 -1.43 4.61
C PHE A 144 5.34 -0.39 4.17
N PHE A 145 4.18 -0.30 4.81
CA PHE A 145 3.18 0.72 4.50
C PHE A 145 3.69 2.13 4.81
N CYS A 146 4.41 2.33 5.92
CA CYS A 146 5.06 3.61 6.21
C CYS A 146 6.04 4.01 5.10
N VAL A 147 6.88 3.08 4.64
CA VAL A 147 7.82 3.32 3.55
C VAL A 147 7.07 3.61 2.23
N SER A 148 6.00 2.88 1.93
CA SER A 148 5.15 3.12 0.76
C SER A 148 4.54 4.54 0.77
N LEU A 149 4.02 4.97 1.92
CA LEU A 149 3.46 6.32 2.07
C LEU A 149 4.53 7.42 1.92
N ILE A 150 5.76 7.16 2.37
CA ILE A 150 6.88 8.09 2.12
C ILE A 150 7.10 8.24 0.60
N PHE A 151 7.10 7.14 -0.16
CA PHE A 151 7.21 7.21 -1.62
C PHE A 151 6.06 8.01 -2.25
N HIS A 152 4.81 7.77 -1.84
CA HIS A 152 3.65 8.53 -2.30
C HIS A 152 3.81 10.04 -1.99
N CYS A 153 4.23 10.39 -0.78
CA CYS A 153 4.48 11.78 -0.38
C CYS A 153 5.57 12.46 -1.24
N VAL A 154 6.69 11.77 -1.48
CA VAL A 154 7.78 12.30 -2.31
C VAL A 154 7.33 12.48 -3.76
N MET A 155 6.64 11.49 -4.34
CA MET A 155 6.18 11.56 -5.72
C MET A 155 5.11 12.64 -5.90
N ASN A 156 4.17 12.77 -4.98
CA ASN A 156 3.17 13.83 -5.02
C ASN A 156 3.80 15.23 -4.96
N ARG A 157 4.81 15.41 -4.09
CA ARG A 157 5.58 16.67 -4.03
C ARG A 157 6.34 16.96 -5.32
N ARG A 158 6.98 15.95 -5.92
CA ARG A 158 7.69 16.09 -7.20
C ARG A 158 6.72 16.46 -8.32
N TYR A 159 5.60 15.76 -8.42
CA TYR A 159 4.54 16.02 -9.40
C TYR A 159 4.03 17.47 -9.32
N HIS A 160 3.69 17.92 -8.11
CA HIS A 160 3.22 19.29 -7.90
C HIS A 160 4.27 20.33 -8.31
N ARG A 161 5.56 20.07 -8.01
CA ARG A 161 6.66 20.97 -8.40
C ARG A 161 6.84 21.03 -9.92
N TYR A 162 6.80 19.90 -10.63
CA TYR A 162 6.91 19.89 -12.09
C TYR A 162 5.73 20.60 -12.75
N ASN A 163 4.52 20.39 -12.27
CA ASN A 163 3.34 21.09 -12.78
C ASN A 163 3.40 22.60 -12.54
N GLN A 164 3.94 23.05 -11.41
CA GLN A 164 4.17 24.47 -11.16
C GLN A 164 5.22 25.07 -12.11
N VAL A 165 6.32 24.37 -12.39
CA VAL A 165 7.33 24.83 -13.35
C VAL A 165 6.77 24.88 -14.77
N GLY A 166 6.01 23.86 -15.20
CA GLY A 166 5.34 23.86 -16.50
C GLY A 166 4.36 25.02 -16.67
N ARG A 167 3.53 25.28 -15.65
CA ARG A 167 2.61 26.44 -15.67
C ARG A 167 3.33 27.78 -15.68
N ASN A 168 4.48 27.90 -15.01
CA ASN A 168 5.28 29.13 -15.03
C ASN A 168 5.96 29.38 -16.39
N LEU A 169 6.34 28.33 -17.12
CA LEU A 169 6.89 28.42 -18.47
C LEU A 169 5.82 28.73 -19.53
N GLU A 170 4.61 28.18 -19.39
CA GLU A 170 3.47 28.53 -20.25
C GLU A 170 2.87 29.91 -19.93
N ALA A 171 3.09 30.44 -18.72
CA ALA A 171 2.66 31.76 -18.31
C ALA A 171 3.63 32.89 -18.74
N GLU A 172 4.85 32.57 -19.18
CA GLU A 172 5.64 33.53 -19.94
C GLU A 172 4.92 33.73 -21.29
N PRO A 173 4.44 34.95 -21.61
CA PRO A 173 3.74 35.15 -22.87
C PRO A 173 4.69 34.78 -23.98
N VAL A 174 4.33 33.76 -24.77
CA VAL A 174 4.98 33.48 -26.04
C VAL A 174 4.94 34.80 -26.80
N GLN A 175 6.09 35.45 -26.95
CA GLN A 175 6.26 36.59 -27.83
C GLN A 175 6.06 36.04 -29.24
N ILE A 176 4.81 35.98 -29.69
CA ILE A 176 4.47 35.76 -31.08
C ILE A 176 5.02 36.97 -31.79
N SER A 177 6.25 36.87 -32.28
CA SER A 177 6.77 37.79 -33.28
C SER A 177 5.70 37.87 -34.35
N LYS A 178 5.14 39.07 -34.55
CA LYS A 178 4.18 39.35 -35.62
C LYS A 178 4.89 39.10 -36.94
N HIS A 179 4.96 37.84 -37.38
CA HIS A 179 5.23 37.54 -38.76
C HIS A 179 4.05 38.12 -39.54
N PRO A 180 4.28 39.01 -40.53
CA PRO A 180 3.20 39.49 -41.36
C PRO A 180 2.54 38.28 -42.01
N GLN A 181 1.31 37.96 -41.62
CA GLN A 181 0.48 37.03 -42.36
C GLN A 181 0.15 37.73 -43.68
N VAL A 182 0.97 37.46 -44.70
CA VAL A 182 0.58 37.74 -46.08
C VAL A 182 -0.55 36.77 -46.39
N SER A 183 -1.76 37.30 -46.58
CA SER A 183 -2.92 36.53 -46.98
C SER A 183 -2.62 35.85 -48.32
N THR A 184 -2.43 34.54 -48.33
CA THR A 184 -2.43 33.77 -49.57
C THR A 184 -3.86 33.61 -50.04
N GLU A 185 -4.20 34.31 -51.11
CA GLU A 185 -5.45 34.19 -51.86
C GLU A 185 -5.64 32.73 -52.32
N TYR A 186 -6.72 32.08 -51.87
CA TYR A 186 -7.06 30.73 -52.27
C TYR A 186 -7.61 30.77 -53.70
N LYS A 187 -6.83 30.31 -54.69
CA LYS A 187 -7.34 30.12 -56.06
C LYS A 187 -8.21 28.86 -56.12
N THR A 188 -9.52 29.06 -56.12
CA THR A 188 -10.51 28.03 -56.42
C THR A 188 -10.46 27.72 -57.92
N TYR A 189 -9.95 26.56 -58.30
CA TYR A 189 -10.02 26.09 -59.68
C TYR A 189 -11.44 25.60 -59.96
N HIS A 190 -12.21 26.42 -60.69
CA HIS A 190 -13.45 25.99 -61.34
C HIS A 190 -13.09 25.02 -62.48
N SER A 191 -13.48 23.76 -62.35
CA SER A 191 -13.57 22.82 -63.45
C SER A 191 -14.81 23.13 -64.30
N LEU A 192 -14.61 23.42 -65.58
CA LEU A 192 -15.62 23.50 -66.63
C LEU A 192 -14.96 23.12 -67.97
N PRO A 193 -15.70 22.61 -68.95
CA PRO A 193 -16.88 21.73 -68.92
C PRO A 193 -16.56 20.29 -69.39
#